data_AF-A0A4V2MAR7-F1
#
_entry.id   AF-A0A4V2MAR7-F1
#
_cell.length_a   1.000
_cell.length_b   1.000
_cell.length_c   1.000
_cell.angle_alpha   90.00
_cell.angle_beta   90.00
_cell.angle_gamma   90.00
#
_symmetry.space_group_name_H-M   'P 1'
#
loop_
_entity.id
_entity.type
_entity.pdbx_description
1 polymer ?
#
loop_
_entity_poly.entity_id
_entity_poly.type
_entity_poly.pdbx_seq_one_letter_code
_entity_poly.pdbx_strand_id
1 'polypeptide(L)'
;MDNEKAWLVRRVVLSVLLLVVVAVPLYPELFGLDEVTPFAQLVAFRPQGLVVVLLLGLLMLVRRGWRIAAVLVVALALTGGALTVPRQLSDAHPPADGTRELTVLVANVLGGGANAGEVAELIRQHQPDLVSLPEAQVDVREEIRAQLQDLQYKGFTQQPSKAVESATSVLVSAKLGAVRFASELGTAFGHVIVTGGNLGDVRLIAYHGFPPLPDSMPTWKQDLLVLRNWCTQDPPTVVAGDFNATLDHADFRQALGTNCRSVGPSVGSGLQGTWPADQPAVVRTQIDHVVVTRSIQPGRFATYPIAGTDHRAVVATVAVPKPG
;
A
#
# COMPACT_ATOMS: atom_id res chain seq x y z
N MET A 1 40.89 -38.93 8.50
CA MET A 1 39.55 -38.91 7.86
C MET A 1 38.48 -38.21 8.72
N ASP A 2 38.60 -38.20 10.05
CA ASP A 2 37.59 -37.57 10.92
C ASP A 2 37.54 -36.04 10.87
N ASN A 3 38.66 -35.38 10.57
CA ASN A 3 38.74 -33.92 10.51
C ASN A 3 38.01 -33.28 9.32
N GLU A 4 38.02 -33.90 8.13
CA GLU A 4 37.34 -33.33 6.95
C GLU A 4 35.83 -33.39 7.08
N LYS A 5 35.30 -34.50 7.58
CA LYS A 5 33.87 -34.66 7.87
C LYS A 5 33.43 -33.67 8.95
N ALA A 6 34.16 -33.57 10.06
CA ALA A 6 33.86 -32.61 11.12
C ALA A 6 33.87 -31.15 10.61
N TRP A 7 34.81 -30.81 9.72
CA TRP A 7 34.90 -29.46 9.17
C TRP A 7 33.80 -29.15 8.14
N LEU A 8 33.41 -30.13 7.34
CA LEU A 8 32.23 -30.03 6.46
C LEU A 8 30.95 -29.83 7.28
N VAL A 9 30.73 -30.63 8.32
CA VAL A 9 29.57 -30.51 9.21
C VAL A 9 29.52 -29.12 9.84
N ARG A 10 30.64 -28.64 10.40
CA ARG A 10 30.73 -27.28 10.96
C ARG A 10 30.35 -26.20 9.94
N ARG A 11 30.83 -26.31 8.70
CA ARG A 11 30.49 -25.35 7.63
C ARG A 11 29.01 -25.35 7.28
N VAL A 12 28.40 -26.53 7.20
CA VAL A 12 26.96 -26.66 6.92
C VAL A 12 26.17 -26.02 8.05
N VAL A 13 26.48 -26.34 9.31
CA VAL A 13 25.80 -25.76 10.48
C VAL A 13 25.89 -24.23 10.48
N LEU A 14 27.10 -23.67 10.30
CA LEU A 14 27.28 -22.22 10.25
C LEU A 14 26.56 -21.57 9.06
N SER A 15 26.50 -22.26 7.91
CA SER A 15 25.78 -21.78 6.72
C SER A 15 24.27 -21.74 6.95
N VAL A 16 23.71 -22.76 7.61
CA VAL A 16 22.29 -22.81 7.97
C VAL A 16 21.97 -21.74 9.02
N LEU A 17 22.82 -21.55 10.03
CA LEU A 17 22.64 -20.49 11.02
C LEU A 17 22.64 -19.11 10.37
N LEU A 18 23.57 -18.85 9.44
CA LEU A 18 23.57 -17.61 8.67
C LEU A 18 22.28 -17.44 7.85
N LEU A 19 21.82 -18.50 7.18
CA LEU A 19 20.57 -18.47 6.44
C LEU A 19 19.39 -18.09 7.34
N VAL A 20 19.30 -18.65 8.55
CA VAL A 20 18.25 -18.29 9.51
C VAL A 20 18.35 -16.82 9.90
N VAL A 21 19.55 -16.31 10.21
CA VAL A 21 19.78 -14.90 10.54
C VAL A 21 19.32 -13.96 9.40
N VAL A 22 19.52 -14.37 8.15
CA VAL A 22 19.08 -13.61 6.96
C VAL A 22 17.56 -13.77 6.71
N ALA A 23 17.02 -14.97 6.92
CA ALA A 23 15.62 -15.29 6.63
C ALA A 23 14.66 -14.64 7.63
N VAL A 24 15.02 -14.55 8.91
CA VAL A 24 14.17 -13.98 9.97
C VAL A 24 13.70 -12.56 9.67
N PRO A 25 14.56 -11.57 9.32
CA PRO A 25 14.08 -10.22 9.01
C PRO A 25 13.38 -10.11 7.65
N LEU A 26 13.66 -11.00 6.69
CA LEU A 26 13.01 -10.99 5.38
C LEU A 26 11.63 -11.65 5.42
N TYR A 27 11.46 -12.71 6.21
CA TYR A 27 10.25 -13.54 6.28
C TYR A 27 9.83 -13.79 7.73
N PRO A 28 9.63 -12.73 8.53
CA PRO A 28 9.29 -12.88 9.94
C PRO A 28 7.99 -13.65 10.16
N GLU A 29 7.07 -13.63 9.19
CA GLU A 29 5.81 -14.39 9.26
C GLU A 29 6.01 -15.92 9.32
N LEU A 30 7.13 -16.44 8.81
CA LEU A 30 7.45 -17.87 8.91
C LEU A 30 7.86 -18.28 10.33
N PHE A 31 8.13 -17.30 11.19
CA PHE A 31 8.60 -17.49 12.56
C PHE A 31 7.62 -16.91 13.59
N GLY A 32 6.46 -16.39 13.16
CA GLY A 32 5.50 -15.70 14.03
C GLY A 32 6.04 -14.37 14.60
N LEU A 33 6.92 -13.70 13.85
CA LEU A 33 7.58 -12.46 14.25
C LEU A 33 7.07 -11.23 13.48
N ASP A 34 6.13 -11.40 12.55
CA ASP A 34 5.52 -10.32 11.77
C ASP A 34 4.69 -9.35 12.62
N GLU A 35 4.43 -9.71 13.89
CA GLU A 35 3.79 -8.84 14.89
C GLU A 35 4.78 -8.14 15.83
N VAL A 36 6.08 -8.41 15.70
CA VAL A 36 7.10 -8.00 16.66
C VAL A 36 7.98 -6.92 16.05
N THR A 37 8.18 -5.82 16.77
CA THR A 37 9.17 -4.81 16.38
C THR A 37 10.59 -5.34 16.56
N PRO A 38 11.53 -5.11 15.62
CA PRO A 38 11.42 -4.24 14.43
C PRO A 38 10.98 -4.97 13.14
N PHE A 39 10.56 -6.23 13.22
CA PHE A 39 10.32 -7.06 12.04
C PHE A 39 9.13 -6.60 11.22
N ALA A 40 8.05 -6.15 11.88
CA ALA A 40 6.90 -5.54 11.22
C ALA A 40 7.29 -4.34 10.36
N GLN A 41 8.28 -3.53 10.77
CA GLN A 41 8.73 -2.37 10.01
C GLN A 41 9.74 -2.76 8.92
N LEU A 42 10.66 -3.70 9.22
CA LEU A 42 11.65 -4.16 8.26
C LEU A 42 11.02 -4.85 7.04
N VAL A 43 9.91 -5.57 7.24
CA VAL A 43 9.24 -6.30 6.14
C VAL A 43 8.72 -5.36 5.04
N ALA A 44 8.43 -4.10 5.38
CA ALA A 44 8.04 -3.07 4.42
C ALA A 44 9.10 -2.83 3.34
N PHE A 45 10.37 -3.13 3.65
CA PHE A 45 11.53 -2.98 2.77
C PHE A 45 12.05 -4.32 2.22
N ARG A 46 11.22 -5.38 2.24
CA ARG A 46 11.61 -6.71 1.76
C ARG A 46 12.19 -6.68 0.33
N PRO A 47 11.60 -5.99 -0.68
CA PRO A 47 12.17 -5.95 -2.03
C PRO A 47 13.61 -5.43 -2.05
N GLN A 48 13.91 -4.37 -1.29
CA GLN A 48 15.23 -3.79 -1.15
C GLN A 48 16.17 -4.74 -0.41
N GLY A 49 15.69 -5.35 0.68
CA GLY A 49 16.42 -6.36 1.44
C GLY A 49 16.82 -7.56 0.58
N LEU A 50 15.93 -8.04 -0.29
CA LEU A 50 16.22 -9.13 -1.23
C LEU A 50 17.34 -8.78 -2.20
N VAL A 51 17.37 -7.54 -2.72
CA VAL A 51 18.46 -7.07 -3.60
C VAL A 51 19.78 -7.04 -2.84
N VAL A 52 19.81 -6.46 -1.63
CA VAL A 52 21.03 -6.40 -0.80
C VAL A 52 21.53 -7.80 -0.49
N VAL A 53 20.65 -8.69 -0.06
CA VAL A 53 20.96 -10.08 0.29
C VAL A 53 21.44 -10.87 -0.93
N LEU A 54 20.86 -10.64 -2.11
CA LEU A 54 21.34 -11.23 -3.37
C LEU A 54 22.78 -10.80 -3.66
N LEU A 55 23.07 -9.50 -3.59
CA LEU A 55 24.42 -8.97 -3.85
C LEU A 55 25.46 -9.51 -2.86
N LEU A 56 25.11 -9.57 -1.57
CA LEU A 56 25.97 -10.15 -0.54
C LEU A 56 26.20 -11.65 -0.77
N GLY A 57 25.14 -12.40 -1.10
CA GLY A 57 25.24 -13.82 -1.45
C GLY A 57 26.16 -14.06 -2.64
N LEU A 58 26.04 -13.25 -3.70
CA LEU A 58 26.93 -13.31 -4.87
C LEU A 58 28.39 -12.99 -4.50
N LEU A 59 28.63 -11.97 -3.66
CA LEU A 59 29.97 -11.63 -3.19
C LEU A 59 30.61 -12.77 -2.36
N MET A 60 29.81 -13.46 -1.56
CA MET A 60 30.27 -14.58 -0.75
C MET A 60 30.76 -15.77 -1.59
N LEU A 61 30.27 -15.94 -2.84
CA LEU A 61 30.70 -17.03 -3.74
C LEU A 61 32.21 -16.99 -4.05
N VAL A 62 32.82 -15.80 -3.99
CA VAL A 62 34.26 -15.59 -4.25
C VAL A 62 35.12 -16.40 -3.27
N ARG A 63 34.70 -16.52 -2.00
CA ARG A 63 35.45 -17.24 -0.99
C ARG A 63 34.96 -18.68 -0.86
N ARG A 64 35.83 -19.66 -1.16
CA ARG A 64 35.52 -21.10 -1.11
C ARG A 64 34.86 -21.56 0.21
N GLY A 65 35.19 -20.92 1.33
CA GLY A 65 34.62 -21.23 2.65
C GLY A 65 33.15 -20.87 2.83
N TRP A 66 32.61 -19.96 2.02
CA TRP A 66 31.26 -19.42 2.16
C TRP A 66 30.28 -19.94 1.11
N ARG A 67 30.74 -20.77 0.15
CA ARG A 67 29.92 -21.18 -1.00
C ARG A 67 28.60 -21.85 -0.65
N ILE A 68 28.57 -22.68 0.41
CA ILE A 68 27.32 -23.31 0.86
C ILE A 68 26.32 -22.24 1.32
N ALA A 69 26.75 -21.38 2.25
CA ALA A 69 25.93 -20.26 2.73
C ALA A 69 25.50 -19.33 1.59
N ALA A 70 26.42 -19.01 0.68
CA ALA A 70 26.17 -18.16 -0.48
C ALA A 70 25.06 -18.74 -1.38
N VAL A 71 25.14 -20.03 -1.71
CA VAL A 71 24.11 -20.69 -2.53
C VAL A 71 22.74 -20.65 -1.83
N LEU A 72 22.69 -20.93 -0.53
CA LEU A 72 21.44 -20.87 0.24
C LEU A 72 20.84 -19.46 0.26
N VAL A 73 21.67 -18.45 0.52
CA VAL A 73 21.27 -17.04 0.58
C VAL A 73 20.80 -16.54 -0.80
N VAL A 74 21.52 -16.88 -1.87
CA VAL A 74 21.13 -16.55 -3.25
C VAL A 74 19.81 -17.25 -3.61
N ALA A 75 19.65 -18.52 -3.26
CA ALA A 75 18.40 -19.24 -3.51
C ALA A 75 17.21 -18.62 -2.78
N LEU A 76 17.38 -18.21 -1.51
CA LEU A 76 16.37 -17.48 -0.75
C LEU A 76 16.00 -16.15 -1.43
N ALA A 77 17.01 -15.38 -1.84
CA ALA A 77 16.79 -14.08 -2.48
C ALA A 77 16.10 -14.22 -3.85
N LEU A 78 16.48 -15.21 -4.66
CA LEU A 78 15.85 -15.50 -5.95
C LEU A 78 14.40 -15.98 -5.78
N THR A 79 14.12 -16.78 -4.75
CA THR A 79 12.76 -17.24 -4.44
C THR A 79 11.87 -16.06 -4.03
N GLY A 80 12.37 -15.18 -3.16
CA GLY A 80 11.69 -13.94 -2.82
C GLY A 80 11.46 -13.04 -4.03
N GLY A 81 12.51 -12.85 -4.84
CA GLY A 81 12.44 -12.08 -6.07
C GLY A 81 11.37 -12.61 -7.02
N ALA A 82 11.28 -13.92 -7.22
CA ALA A 82 10.25 -14.54 -8.06
C ALA A 82 8.82 -14.26 -7.58
N LEU A 83 8.61 -14.12 -6.27
CA LEU A 83 7.30 -13.75 -5.69
C LEU A 83 7.00 -12.25 -5.81
N THR A 84 8.03 -11.41 -5.90
CA THR A 84 7.90 -9.95 -6.02
C THR A 84 7.79 -9.48 -7.48
N VAL A 85 8.47 -10.15 -8.42
CA VAL A 85 8.55 -9.80 -9.85
C VAL A 85 7.18 -9.59 -10.52
N PRO A 86 6.14 -10.42 -10.27
CA PRO A 86 4.83 -10.21 -10.88
C PRO A 86 4.23 -8.83 -10.58
N ARG A 87 4.57 -8.22 -9.44
CA ARG A 87 4.10 -6.89 -9.05
C ARG A 87 4.60 -5.77 -9.98
N GLN A 88 5.67 -6.04 -10.75
CA GLN A 88 6.32 -5.09 -11.65
C GLN A 88 6.15 -5.44 -13.14
N LEU A 89 5.83 -6.70 -13.44
CA LEU A 89 5.68 -7.19 -14.82
C LEU A 89 4.24 -7.53 -15.22
N SER A 90 3.26 -7.29 -14.34
CA SER A 90 1.84 -7.45 -14.69
C SER A 90 1.37 -6.32 -15.60
N ASP A 91 0.51 -6.62 -16.57
CA ASP A 91 -0.07 -5.63 -17.46
C ASP A 91 -1.54 -5.34 -17.10
N ALA A 92 -1.94 -4.09 -17.30
CA ALA A 92 -3.35 -3.73 -17.27
C ALA A 92 -4.09 -4.43 -18.41
N HIS A 93 -5.26 -4.97 -18.11
CA HIS A 93 -6.13 -5.59 -19.10
C HIS A 93 -7.12 -4.53 -19.63
N PRO A 94 -7.58 -4.63 -20.89
CA PRO A 94 -8.62 -3.76 -21.42
C PRO A 94 -9.90 -3.86 -20.56
N PRO A 95 -10.58 -2.74 -20.25
CA PRO A 95 -11.83 -2.77 -19.49
C PRO A 95 -12.86 -3.70 -20.12
N ALA A 96 -13.51 -4.52 -19.28
CA ALA A 96 -14.59 -5.39 -19.74
C ALA A 96 -15.79 -4.60 -20.28
N ASP A 97 -16.55 -5.19 -21.21
CA ASP A 97 -17.79 -4.60 -21.71
C ASP A 97 -18.77 -4.28 -20.58
N GLY A 98 -19.51 -3.19 -20.73
CA GLY A 98 -20.46 -2.73 -19.70
C GLY A 98 -19.80 -2.09 -18.46
N THR A 99 -18.49 -1.86 -18.47
CA THR A 99 -17.79 -1.12 -17.41
C THR A 99 -17.58 0.35 -17.78
N ARG A 100 -17.34 1.20 -16.77
CA ARG A 100 -16.87 2.57 -16.91
C ARG A 100 -15.63 2.77 -16.05
N GLU A 101 -14.74 3.66 -16.48
CA GLU A 101 -13.55 4.01 -15.70
C GLU A 101 -13.92 5.01 -14.60
N LEU A 102 -13.35 4.81 -13.41
CA LEU A 102 -13.23 5.80 -12.34
C LEU A 102 -11.76 6.15 -12.14
N THR A 103 -11.48 7.42 -11.91
CA THR A 103 -10.15 7.89 -11.51
C THR A 103 -10.13 8.21 -10.03
N VAL A 104 -9.12 7.70 -9.33
CA VAL A 104 -8.94 7.84 -7.88
C VAL A 104 -7.59 8.47 -7.61
N LEU A 105 -7.58 9.53 -6.81
CA LEU A 105 -6.38 10.16 -6.28
C LEU A 105 -6.26 9.86 -4.78
N VAL A 106 -5.05 9.53 -4.32
CA VAL A 106 -4.71 9.44 -2.90
C VAL A 106 -3.55 10.39 -2.63
N ALA A 107 -3.65 11.21 -1.59
CA ALA A 107 -2.54 12.04 -1.11
C ALA A 107 -2.61 12.17 0.41
N ASN A 108 -1.73 11.48 1.15
CA ASN A 108 -1.50 11.81 2.56
C ASN A 108 -0.85 13.19 2.63
N VAL A 109 -1.51 14.12 3.31
CA VAL A 109 -1.10 15.53 3.36
C VAL A 109 -0.23 15.89 4.56
N LEU A 110 0.17 14.91 5.38
CA LEU A 110 1.01 15.08 6.56
C LEU A 110 0.52 16.22 7.46
N GLY A 111 -0.73 16.15 7.89
CA GLY A 111 -1.36 17.16 8.74
C GLY A 111 -1.48 18.57 8.14
N GLY A 112 -1.39 18.72 6.82
CA GLY A 112 -1.36 20.02 6.14
C GLY A 112 0.03 20.48 5.71
N GLY A 113 1.06 19.64 5.85
CA GLY A 113 2.39 19.91 5.31
C GLY A 113 2.44 19.92 3.78
N ALA A 114 1.63 19.10 3.12
CA ALA A 114 1.58 19.03 1.66
C ALA A 114 1.18 20.36 1.02
N ASN A 115 1.85 20.73 -0.07
CA ASN A 115 1.50 21.90 -0.87
C ASN A 115 0.11 21.73 -1.48
N ALA A 116 -0.87 22.49 -0.96
CA ALA A 116 -2.26 22.42 -1.40
C ALA A 116 -2.44 22.76 -2.90
N GLY A 117 -1.57 23.61 -3.46
CA GLY A 117 -1.61 23.96 -4.87
C GLY A 117 -1.14 22.85 -5.79
N GLU A 118 -0.10 22.11 -5.40
CA GLU A 118 0.33 20.92 -6.15
C GLU A 118 -0.72 19.81 -6.09
N VAL A 119 -1.38 19.62 -4.95
CA VAL A 119 -2.50 18.67 -4.83
C VAL A 119 -3.66 19.11 -5.74
N ALA A 120 -4.03 20.38 -5.73
CA ALA A 120 -5.08 20.92 -6.59
C ALA A 120 -4.73 20.82 -8.09
N GLU A 121 -3.46 20.99 -8.46
CA GLU A 121 -3.01 20.83 -9.84
C GLU A 121 -3.11 19.38 -10.31
N LEU A 122 -2.74 18.40 -9.49
CA LEU A 122 -2.96 16.99 -9.81
C LEU A 122 -4.45 16.69 -9.98
N ILE A 123 -5.32 17.29 -9.16
CA ILE A 123 -6.78 17.16 -9.31
C ILE A 123 -7.25 17.80 -10.62
N ARG A 124 -6.72 18.95 -11.03
CA ARG A 124 -7.03 19.56 -12.34
C ARG A 124 -6.59 18.68 -13.51
N GLN A 125 -5.37 18.19 -13.45
CA GLN A 125 -4.76 17.40 -14.52
C GLN A 125 -5.47 16.06 -14.73
N HIS A 126 -5.84 15.39 -13.65
CA HIS A 126 -6.39 14.03 -13.70
C HIS A 126 -7.91 13.96 -13.52
N GLN A 127 -8.54 15.04 -13.06
CA GLN A 127 -9.99 15.13 -12.77
C GLN A 127 -10.55 13.90 -12.04
N PRO A 128 -9.95 13.46 -10.91
CA PRO A 128 -10.36 12.26 -10.21
C PRO A 128 -11.82 12.32 -9.76
N ASP A 129 -12.52 11.19 -9.83
CA ASP A 129 -13.87 11.02 -9.28
C ASP A 129 -13.85 11.05 -7.75
N LEU A 130 -12.78 10.51 -7.15
CA LEU A 130 -12.53 10.43 -5.71
C LEU A 130 -11.11 10.92 -5.40
N VAL A 131 -10.98 11.82 -4.44
CA VAL A 131 -9.71 12.22 -3.83
C VAL A 131 -9.74 11.79 -2.37
N SER A 132 -8.93 10.80 -2.00
CA SER A 132 -8.70 10.39 -0.62
C SER A 132 -7.54 11.20 -0.04
N LEU A 133 -7.78 11.84 1.10
CA LEU A 133 -6.82 12.72 1.76
C LEU A 133 -6.60 12.26 3.22
N PRO A 134 -5.77 11.24 3.46
CA PRO A 134 -5.27 10.93 4.79
C PRO A 134 -4.56 12.14 5.42
N GLU A 135 -4.71 12.29 6.74
CA GLU A 135 -4.21 13.40 7.57
C GLU A 135 -4.70 14.79 7.20
N ALA A 136 -5.72 14.89 6.35
CA ALA A 136 -6.36 16.17 6.05
C ALA A 136 -7.48 16.42 7.06
N GLN A 137 -7.24 17.34 7.99
CA GLN A 137 -8.31 17.98 8.76
C GLN A 137 -9.21 18.81 7.84
N VAL A 138 -10.36 19.25 8.36
CA VAL A 138 -11.37 19.96 7.57
C VAL A 138 -10.82 21.25 6.95
N ASP A 139 -9.99 21.99 7.67
CA ASP A 139 -9.33 23.20 7.19
C ASP A 139 -8.37 22.93 6.03
N VAL A 140 -7.52 21.90 6.14
CA VAL A 140 -6.61 21.47 5.07
C VAL A 140 -7.37 21.03 3.82
N ARG A 141 -8.46 20.27 3.98
CA ARG A 141 -9.35 19.89 2.87
C ARG A 141 -9.96 21.11 2.20
N GLU A 142 -10.45 22.06 2.99
CA GLU A 142 -11.06 23.29 2.47
C GLU A 142 -10.05 24.20 1.77
N GLU A 143 -8.80 24.25 2.23
CA GLU A 143 -7.71 24.94 1.54
C GLU A 143 -7.48 24.37 0.14
N ILE A 144 -7.37 23.05 0.00
CA ILE A 144 -7.24 22.38 -1.30
C ILE A 144 -8.49 22.65 -2.16
N ARG A 145 -9.69 22.49 -1.57
CA ARG A 145 -10.97 22.71 -2.28
C ARG A 145 -11.14 24.14 -2.77
N ALA A 146 -10.65 25.13 -2.01
CA ALA A 146 -10.71 26.54 -2.38
C ALA A 146 -9.94 26.85 -3.67
N GLN A 147 -8.96 26.02 -4.03
CA GLN A 147 -8.24 26.13 -5.29
C GLN A 147 -8.97 25.49 -6.47
N LEU A 148 -10.07 24.76 -6.25
CA LEU A 148 -10.80 23.94 -7.24
C LEU A 148 -12.21 24.47 -7.54
N GLN A 149 -12.44 25.77 -7.38
CA GLN A 149 -13.77 26.39 -7.55
C GLN A 149 -14.35 26.18 -8.96
N ASP A 150 -13.52 25.95 -9.97
CA ASP A 150 -13.89 25.66 -11.35
C ASP A 150 -14.37 24.21 -11.57
N LEU A 151 -13.92 23.25 -10.76
CA LEU A 151 -14.21 21.82 -10.94
C LEU A 151 -15.32 21.25 -10.04
N GLN A 152 -15.77 22.03 -9.04
CA GLN A 152 -16.88 21.68 -8.15
C GLN A 152 -16.72 20.31 -7.49
N TYR A 153 -15.96 20.25 -6.39
CA TYR A 153 -15.83 19.06 -5.54
C TYR A 153 -16.63 19.21 -4.24
N LYS A 154 -17.28 18.12 -3.80
CA LYS A 154 -17.94 18.01 -2.50
C LYS A 154 -17.00 17.36 -1.50
N GLY A 155 -16.88 17.92 -0.30
CA GLY A 155 -15.96 17.44 0.74
C GLY A 155 -16.66 16.82 1.94
N PHE A 156 -16.05 15.79 2.54
CA PHE A 156 -16.40 15.29 3.86
C PHE A 156 -15.13 14.92 4.63
N THR A 157 -15.17 14.98 5.97
CA THR A 157 -14.04 14.68 6.84
C THR A 157 -14.53 13.86 8.01
N GLN A 158 -13.84 12.76 8.29
CA GLN A 158 -14.00 12.01 9.52
C GLN A 158 -12.72 12.11 10.34
N GLN A 159 -12.86 12.38 11.64
CA GLN A 159 -11.73 12.51 12.55
C GLN A 159 -12.09 11.85 13.90
N PRO A 160 -11.73 10.58 14.13
CA PRO A 160 -12.13 9.84 15.33
C PRO A 160 -11.51 10.36 16.64
N SER A 161 -10.40 11.08 16.58
CA SER A 161 -9.69 11.61 17.76
C SER A 161 -9.19 13.04 17.53
N LYS A 162 -8.62 13.68 18.56
CA LYS A 162 -8.01 15.02 18.40
C LYS A 162 -6.65 15.00 17.70
N ALA A 163 -6.07 13.82 17.47
CA ALA A 163 -4.81 13.69 16.74
C ALA A 163 -5.01 14.10 15.27
N VAL A 164 -4.00 14.77 14.70
CA VAL A 164 -4.05 15.29 13.33
C VAL A 164 -4.08 14.14 12.32
N GLU A 165 -3.28 13.11 12.59
CA GLU A 165 -3.14 11.89 11.80
C GLU A 165 -4.47 11.12 11.72
N SER A 166 -5.34 11.32 12.72
CA SER A 166 -6.65 10.65 12.75
C SER A 166 -7.69 11.27 11.82
N ALA A 167 -7.41 12.40 11.17
CA ALA A 167 -8.31 12.98 10.20
C ALA A 167 -8.16 12.30 8.83
N THR A 168 -9.25 11.82 8.27
CA THR A 168 -9.33 11.38 6.87
C THR A 168 -10.39 12.19 6.16
N SER A 169 -9.98 12.95 5.15
CA SER A 169 -10.88 13.71 4.30
C SER A 169 -11.06 13.08 2.92
N VAL A 170 -12.15 13.47 2.27
CA VAL A 170 -12.43 13.13 0.89
C VAL A 170 -12.89 14.36 0.12
N LEU A 171 -12.50 14.46 -1.15
CA LEU A 171 -13.15 15.31 -2.15
C LEU A 171 -13.76 14.42 -3.24
N VAL A 172 -15.02 14.64 -3.58
CA VAL A 172 -15.75 13.85 -4.59
C VAL A 172 -16.21 14.76 -5.72
N SER A 173 -15.94 14.37 -6.95
CA SER A 173 -16.32 15.14 -8.14
C SER A 173 -17.84 15.30 -8.22
N ALA A 174 -18.33 16.52 -8.49
CA ALA A 174 -19.76 16.74 -8.70
C ALA A 174 -20.35 15.95 -9.88
N LYS A 175 -19.51 15.44 -10.80
CA LYS A 175 -19.91 14.55 -11.90
C LYS A 175 -20.52 13.22 -11.41
N LEU A 176 -20.21 12.80 -10.18
CA LEU A 176 -20.85 11.65 -9.55
C LEU A 176 -22.27 11.95 -9.03
N GLY A 177 -22.73 13.20 -9.07
CA GLY A 177 -24.11 13.58 -8.74
C GLY A 177 -24.41 13.59 -7.24
N ALA A 178 -25.55 12.99 -6.87
CA ALA A 178 -26.08 12.99 -5.50
C ALA A 178 -25.47 11.85 -4.66
N VAL A 179 -24.17 11.95 -4.39
CA VAL A 179 -23.47 11.03 -3.48
C VAL A 179 -23.85 11.31 -2.02
N ARG A 180 -23.73 10.28 -1.17
CA ARG A 180 -23.91 10.31 0.27
C ARG A 180 -22.58 9.98 0.94
N PHE A 181 -22.29 10.68 2.03
CA PHE A 181 -21.15 10.42 2.89
C PHE A 181 -21.63 9.71 4.15
N ALA A 182 -20.90 8.68 4.54
CA ALA A 182 -21.06 8.00 5.80
C ALA A 182 -19.70 7.73 6.42
N SER A 183 -19.69 7.51 7.72
CA SER A 183 -18.51 7.09 8.48
C SER A 183 -18.98 6.16 9.57
N GLU A 184 -18.25 5.09 9.80
CA GLU A 184 -18.50 4.16 10.89
C GLU A 184 -17.33 4.21 11.88
N LEU A 185 -17.60 3.92 13.15
CA LEU A 185 -16.53 3.65 14.10
C LEU A 185 -15.95 2.28 13.78
N GLY A 186 -14.62 2.15 13.74
CA GLY A 186 -13.99 0.86 13.48
C GLY A 186 -12.51 0.95 13.13
N THR A 187 -12.06 2.08 12.58
CA THR A 187 -10.64 2.33 12.30
C THR A 187 -10.10 3.47 13.18
N ALA A 188 -8.82 3.41 13.52
CA ALA A 188 -8.22 4.39 14.44
C ALA A 188 -7.97 5.76 13.78
N PHE A 189 -7.56 5.81 12.50
CA PHE A 189 -7.31 7.05 11.76
C PHE A 189 -8.46 7.49 10.82
N GLY A 190 -9.65 6.92 11.03
CA GLY A 190 -10.87 7.30 10.33
C GLY A 190 -10.96 6.77 8.90
N HIS A 191 -12.18 6.75 8.39
CA HIS A 191 -12.46 6.45 7.00
C HIS A 191 -13.79 7.14 6.61
N VAL A 192 -13.96 7.38 5.31
CA VAL A 192 -15.19 7.96 4.76
C VAL A 192 -15.72 7.07 3.65
N ILE A 193 -16.96 6.61 3.81
CA ILE A 193 -17.70 5.82 2.82
C ILE A 193 -18.51 6.76 1.94
N VAL A 194 -18.38 6.61 0.62
CA VAL A 194 -19.12 7.36 -0.41
C VAL A 194 -19.95 6.39 -1.24
N THR A 195 -21.25 6.65 -1.34
CA THR A 195 -22.23 5.83 -2.08
C THR A 195 -23.24 6.70 -2.82
N GLY A 196 -24.04 6.11 -3.71
CA GLY A 196 -25.12 6.80 -4.41
C GLY A 196 -24.67 7.63 -5.61
N GLY A 197 -25.56 8.47 -6.11
CA GLY A 197 -25.35 9.18 -7.37
C GLY A 197 -25.08 8.21 -8.53
N ASN A 198 -24.12 8.54 -9.40
CA ASN A 198 -23.75 7.73 -10.56
C ASN A 198 -22.84 6.53 -10.21
N LEU A 199 -22.63 6.22 -8.92
CA LEU A 199 -21.86 5.04 -8.51
C LEU A 199 -22.66 3.74 -8.64
N GLY A 200 -24.00 3.81 -8.73
CA GLY A 200 -24.83 2.61 -8.64
C GLY A 200 -24.56 1.89 -7.32
N ASP A 201 -24.27 0.60 -7.39
CA ASP A 201 -23.93 -0.21 -6.21
C ASP A 201 -22.48 -0.06 -5.75
N VAL A 202 -21.62 0.63 -6.53
CA VAL A 202 -20.20 0.78 -6.19
C VAL A 202 -20.05 1.61 -4.91
N ARG A 203 -19.28 1.09 -3.97
CA ARG A 203 -18.88 1.77 -2.74
C ARG A 203 -17.45 2.29 -2.88
N LEU A 204 -17.23 3.57 -2.59
CA LEU A 204 -15.89 4.14 -2.49
C LEU A 204 -15.56 4.42 -1.02
N ILE A 205 -14.32 4.17 -0.60
CA ILE A 205 -13.87 4.38 0.77
C ILE A 205 -12.54 5.13 0.73
N ALA A 206 -12.51 6.33 1.32
CA ALA A 206 -11.27 7.01 1.69
C ALA A 206 -10.81 6.47 3.04
N TYR A 207 -9.56 6.01 3.16
CA TYR A 207 -9.06 5.25 4.30
C TYR A 207 -7.71 5.78 4.79
N HIS A 208 -7.51 5.82 6.11
CA HIS A 208 -6.20 5.93 6.71
C HIS A 208 -6.07 4.81 7.75
N GLY A 209 -5.16 3.86 7.50
CA GLY A 209 -4.87 2.76 8.40
C GLY A 209 -3.84 3.15 9.44
N PHE A 210 -4.05 2.73 10.68
CA PHE A 210 -3.07 2.95 11.75
C PHE A 210 -1.69 2.34 11.42
N PRO A 211 -0.55 2.96 11.75
CA PRO A 211 0.76 2.40 11.44
C PRO A 211 1.18 1.22 12.36
N PRO A 212 2.01 0.27 11.88
CA PRO A 212 2.56 -0.82 12.70
C PRO A 212 3.64 -0.30 13.65
N LEU A 213 3.25 0.50 14.64
CA LEU A 213 4.15 1.03 15.68
C LEU A 213 4.34 0.03 16.82
N PRO A 214 5.49 0.07 17.55
CA PRO A 214 5.82 -0.93 18.56
C PRO A 214 4.74 -1.21 19.60
N ASP A 215 4.08 -0.16 20.10
CA ASP A 215 3.05 -0.27 21.14
C ASP A 215 1.63 -0.27 20.57
N SER A 216 1.46 -0.47 19.26
CA SER A 216 0.16 -0.32 18.58
C SER A 216 -0.12 -1.34 17.48
N MET A 217 0.65 -2.43 17.44
CA MET A 217 0.40 -3.56 16.54
C MET A 217 -1.04 -4.11 16.62
N PRO A 218 -1.67 -4.27 17.80
CA PRO A 218 -3.07 -4.71 17.86
C PRO A 218 -4.05 -3.75 17.16
N THR A 219 -3.81 -2.44 17.25
CA THR A 219 -4.64 -1.41 16.58
C THR A 219 -4.49 -1.50 15.07
N TRP A 220 -3.25 -1.61 14.56
CA TRP A 220 -3.01 -1.80 13.13
C TRP A 220 -3.70 -3.05 12.58
N LYS A 221 -3.64 -4.17 13.31
CA LYS A 221 -4.35 -5.40 12.93
C LYS A 221 -5.85 -5.23 12.94
N GLN A 222 -6.41 -4.54 13.94
CA GLN A 222 -7.83 -4.27 14.02
C GLN A 222 -8.32 -3.46 12.80
N ASP A 223 -7.57 -2.46 12.38
CA ASP A 223 -7.86 -1.68 11.18
C ASP A 223 -7.81 -2.57 9.90
N LEU A 224 -6.84 -3.47 9.80
CA LEU A 224 -6.76 -4.45 8.71
C LEU A 224 -7.93 -5.48 8.73
N LEU A 225 -8.49 -5.80 9.89
CA LEU A 225 -9.70 -6.62 9.98
C LEU A 225 -10.92 -5.88 9.44
N VAL A 226 -11.01 -4.56 9.62
CA VAL A 226 -12.06 -3.75 8.99
C VAL A 226 -11.91 -3.77 7.47
N LEU A 227 -10.69 -3.62 6.95
CA LEU A 227 -10.42 -3.79 5.51
C LEU A 227 -10.88 -5.17 5.01
N ARG A 228 -10.58 -6.24 5.75
CA ARG A 228 -11.03 -7.59 5.39
C ARG A 228 -12.54 -7.67 5.24
N ASN A 229 -13.29 -7.05 6.14
CA ASN A 229 -14.74 -7.01 6.08
C ASN A 229 -15.22 -6.35 4.77
N TRP A 230 -14.67 -5.17 4.42
CA TRP A 230 -14.99 -4.51 3.15
C TRP A 230 -14.64 -5.35 1.92
N CYS A 231 -13.59 -6.16 2.01
CA CYS A 231 -13.19 -7.07 0.94
C CYS A 231 -14.11 -8.29 0.80
N THR A 232 -14.66 -8.79 1.91
CA THR A 232 -15.52 -10.00 1.91
C THR A 232 -17.00 -9.72 1.71
N GLN A 233 -17.44 -8.46 1.88
CA GLN A 233 -18.85 -8.09 1.82
C GLN A 233 -19.21 -7.45 0.48
N ASP A 234 -20.42 -7.72 0.00
CA ASP A 234 -21.03 -6.91 -1.06
C ASP A 234 -21.35 -5.50 -0.52
N PRO A 235 -21.24 -4.43 -1.33
CA PRO A 235 -21.16 -4.40 -2.79
C PRO A 235 -19.74 -4.21 -3.36
N PRO A 236 -19.53 -4.13 -4.70
CA PRO A 236 -18.22 -3.81 -5.29
C PRO A 236 -17.60 -2.56 -4.65
N THR A 237 -16.39 -2.70 -4.12
CA THR A 237 -15.79 -1.69 -3.24
C THR A 237 -14.40 -1.27 -3.73
N VAL A 238 -14.14 0.03 -3.71
CA VAL A 238 -12.82 0.66 -3.88
C VAL A 238 -12.41 1.29 -2.55
N VAL A 239 -11.28 0.88 -2.00
CA VAL A 239 -10.68 1.46 -0.78
C VAL A 239 -9.38 2.14 -1.17
N ALA A 240 -9.26 3.44 -0.92
CA ALA A 240 -8.15 4.26 -1.40
C ALA A 240 -7.59 5.10 -0.26
N GLY A 241 -6.28 5.04 -0.05
CA GLY A 241 -5.72 5.64 1.14
C GLY A 241 -4.29 5.24 1.44
N ASP A 242 -3.82 5.71 2.58
CA ASP A 242 -2.61 5.23 3.22
C ASP A 242 -2.97 4.02 4.11
N PHE A 243 -2.40 2.87 3.80
CA PHE A 243 -2.66 1.63 4.53
C PHE A 243 -1.61 1.38 5.63
N ASN A 244 -0.54 2.18 5.67
CA ASN A 244 0.66 1.93 6.46
C ASN A 244 1.17 0.47 6.34
N ALA A 245 0.91 -0.15 5.19
CA ALA A 245 1.17 -1.55 4.96
C ALA A 245 1.49 -1.79 3.49
N THR A 246 2.42 -2.71 3.26
CA THR A 246 2.84 -3.14 1.93
C THR A 246 2.36 -4.57 1.69
N LEU A 247 2.35 -5.02 0.43
CA LEU A 247 2.07 -6.44 0.12
C LEU A 247 3.06 -7.44 0.73
N ASP A 248 4.15 -6.97 1.34
CA ASP A 248 5.10 -7.83 2.06
C ASP A 248 4.66 -8.15 3.49
N HIS A 249 3.73 -7.39 4.06
CA HIS A 249 3.09 -7.71 5.33
C HIS A 249 2.09 -8.87 5.16
N ALA A 250 2.20 -9.90 5.98
CA ALA A 250 1.30 -11.05 5.94
C ALA A 250 -0.13 -10.65 6.32
N ASP A 251 -0.31 -9.82 7.37
CA ASP A 251 -1.62 -9.30 7.79
C ASP A 251 -2.34 -8.54 6.67
N PHE A 252 -1.64 -7.69 5.93
CA PHE A 252 -2.25 -6.97 4.81
C PHE A 252 -2.67 -7.93 3.69
N ARG A 253 -1.81 -8.89 3.31
CA ARG A 253 -2.19 -9.94 2.34
C ARG A 253 -3.39 -10.75 2.83
N GLN A 254 -3.46 -11.07 4.13
CA GLN A 254 -4.58 -11.81 4.71
C GLN A 254 -5.87 -10.99 4.71
N ALA A 255 -5.80 -9.69 4.99
CA ALA A 255 -6.93 -8.78 4.92
C ALA A 255 -7.51 -8.70 3.50
N LEU A 256 -6.65 -8.60 2.48
CA LEU A 256 -7.09 -8.64 1.08
C LEU A 256 -7.66 -10.02 0.70
N GLY A 257 -7.02 -11.08 1.19
CA GLY A 257 -7.38 -12.48 0.93
C GLY A 257 -7.51 -12.78 -0.57
N THR A 258 -8.51 -13.59 -0.92
CA THR A 258 -8.89 -13.86 -2.31
C THR A 258 -10.00 -12.95 -2.80
N ASN A 259 -10.35 -11.87 -2.09
CA ASN A 259 -11.54 -11.07 -2.44
C ASN A 259 -11.19 -9.66 -2.91
N CYS A 260 -10.03 -9.15 -2.49
CA CYS A 260 -9.48 -7.88 -2.95
C CYS A 260 -8.11 -8.03 -3.63
N ARG A 261 -7.71 -6.96 -4.33
CA ARG A 261 -6.35 -6.77 -4.86
C ARG A 261 -5.99 -5.28 -4.86
N SER A 262 -4.72 -4.97 -4.68
CA SER A 262 -4.19 -3.61 -4.88
C SER A 262 -3.97 -3.35 -6.38
N VAL A 263 -4.36 -2.17 -6.86
CA VAL A 263 -4.30 -1.78 -8.27
C VAL A 263 -2.86 -1.76 -8.77
N GLY A 264 -1.95 -1.06 -8.08
CA GLY A 264 -0.56 -0.90 -8.52
C GLY A 264 0.15 -2.22 -8.85
N PRO A 265 0.25 -3.17 -7.91
CA PRO A 265 0.83 -4.49 -8.17
C PRO A 265 0.12 -5.30 -9.25
N SER A 266 -1.20 -5.10 -9.43
CA SER A 266 -1.98 -5.79 -10.46
C SER A 266 -1.67 -5.32 -11.89
N VAL A 267 -1.02 -4.16 -12.03
CA VAL A 267 -0.75 -3.50 -13.32
C VAL A 267 0.71 -3.07 -13.46
N GLY A 268 1.60 -3.83 -12.82
CA GLY A 268 3.05 -3.70 -13.02
C GLY A 268 3.65 -2.47 -12.34
N SER A 269 2.96 -1.92 -11.36
CA SER A 269 3.37 -0.71 -10.63
C SER A 269 3.50 -0.95 -9.13
N GLY A 270 3.65 -2.20 -8.69
CA GLY A 270 3.69 -2.58 -7.28
C GLY A 270 5.01 -2.32 -6.56
N LEU A 271 6.04 -1.86 -7.27
CA LEU A 271 7.30 -1.36 -6.68
C LEU A 271 7.47 0.16 -6.85
N GLN A 272 6.45 0.87 -7.36
CA GLN A 272 6.43 2.32 -7.32
C GLN A 272 6.15 2.79 -5.89
N GLY A 273 7.21 3.06 -5.13
CA GLY A 273 7.12 3.46 -3.73
C GLY A 273 6.54 4.86 -3.55
N THR A 274 5.77 5.03 -2.48
CA THR A 274 5.07 6.26 -2.11
C THR A 274 5.66 6.91 -0.86
N TRP A 275 6.28 6.13 0.03
CA TRP A 275 6.91 6.58 1.26
C TRP A 275 8.26 5.87 1.49
N PRO A 276 9.28 6.49 2.10
CA PRO A 276 9.35 7.90 2.46
C PRO A 276 9.78 8.75 1.24
N ALA A 277 8.99 9.76 0.89
CA ALA A 277 9.11 10.52 -0.35
C ALA A 277 10.37 11.43 -0.39
N ASP A 278 10.86 11.84 0.77
CA ASP A 278 12.10 12.61 0.97
C ASP A 278 13.36 11.78 0.70
N GLN A 279 13.25 10.45 0.61
CA GLN A 279 14.35 9.56 0.31
C GLN A 279 14.44 9.20 -1.19
N PRO A 280 15.60 8.71 -1.69
CA PRO A 280 15.74 8.23 -3.06
C PRO A 280 14.74 7.12 -3.42
N ALA A 281 14.30 7.06 -4.68
CA ALA A 281 13.29 6.10 -5.14
C ALA A 281 13.60 4.63 -4.79
N VAL A 282 14.89 4.26 -4.74
CA VAL A 282 15.35 2.89 -4.45
C VAL A 282 15.04 2.41 -3.02
N VAL A 283 14.81 3.31 -2.07
CA VAL A 283 14.45 2.95 -0.68
C VAL A 283 12.96 3.14 -0.39
N ARG A 284 12.18 3.68 -1.33
CA ARG A 284 10.74 3.89 -1.13
C ARG A 284 9.99 2.56 -1.19
N THR A 285 8.95 2.47 -0.38
CA THR A 285 7.98 1.38 -0.37
C THR A 285 6.58 1.91 -0.64
N GLN A 286 5.69 1.05 -1.12
CA GLN A 286 4.33 1.42 -1.48
C GLN A 286 3.41 1.08 -0.31
N ILE A 287 2.99 2.11 0.44
CA ILE A 287 2.01 2.00 1.53
C ILE A 287 0.68 2.69 1.20
N ASP A 288 0.69 3.62 0.24
CA ASP A 288 -0.52 4.21 -0.32
C ASP A 288 -1.02 3.31 -1.45
N HIS A 289 -2.27 2.88 -1.33
CA HIS A 289 -2.87 1.93 -2.25
C HIS A 289 -4.26 2.39 -2.70
N VAL A 290 -4.64 1.90 -3.88
CA VAL A 290 -6.04 1.76 -4.28
C VAL A 290 -6.32 0.26 -4.32
N VAL A 291 -7.13 -0.22 -3.38
CA VAL A 291 -7.55 -1.61 -3.23
C VAL A 291 -8.95 -1.75 -3.79
N VAL A 292 -9.19 -2.83 -4.55
CA VAL A 292 -10.50 -3.09 -5.16
C VAL A 292 -10.95 -4.53 -4.93
N THR A 293 -12.25 -4.73 -4.79
CA THR A 293 -12.86 -6.07 -4.86
C THR A 293 -12.61 -6.71 -6.22
N ARG A 294 -12.59 -8.05 -6.30
CA ARG A 294 -12.26 -8.75 -7.57
C ARG A 294 -13.20 -8.48 -8.74
N SER A 295 -14.44 -8.08 -8.46
CA SER A 295 -15.42 -7.64 -9.47
C SER A 295 -15.01 -6.35 -10.19
N ILE A 296 -14.08 -5.58 -9.62
CA ILE A 296 -13.56 -4.34 -10.21
C ILE A 296 -12.21 -4.65 -10.86
N GLN A 297 -12.03 -4.10 -12.07
CA GLN A 297 -10.83 -4.31 -12.85
C GLN A 297 -9.83 -3.17 -12.60
N PRO A 298 -8.59 -3.48 -12.17
CA PRO A 298 -7.49 -2.52 -12.09
C PRO A 298 -7.17 -1.92 -13.46
N GLY A 299 -7.02 -0.61 -13.50
CA GLY A 299 -6.61 0.15 -14.67
C GLY A 299 -5.18 0.65 -14.52
N ARG A 300 -4.96 1.96 -14.55
CA ARG A 300 -3.62 2.56 -14.47
C ARG A 300 -3.23 2.84 -13.03
N PHE A 301 -1.93 3.01 -12.78
CA PHE A 301 -1.38 3.46 -11.50
C PHE A 301 -0.11 4.27 -11.75
N ALA A 302 -0.01 5.45 -11.13
CA ALA A 302 1.21 6.26 -11.17
C ALA A 302 1.37 7.05 -9.87
N THR A 303 2.61 7.40 -9.53
CA THR A 303 2.93 8.22 -8.36
C THR A 303 3.46 9.60 -8.73
N TYR A 304 3.10 10.62 -7.96
CA TYR A 304 3.49 12.02 -8.19
C TYR A 304 4.11 12.62 -6.92
N PRO A 305 5.23 13.37 -7.03
CA PRO A 305 5.75 14.09 -5.87
C PRO A 305 4.78 15.20 -5.47
N ILE A 306 4.71 15.48 -4.16
CA ILE A 306 4.09 16.68 -3.61
C ILE A 306 5.07 17.26 -2.59
N ALA A 307 5.36 18.54 -2.67
CA ALA A 307 6.22 19.23 -1.73
C ALA A 307 5.57 19.29 -0.33
N GLY A 308 6.37 19.11 0.72
CA GLY A 308 5.94 19.31 2.12
C GLY A 308 5.25 18.11 2.79
N THR A 309 5.06 17.00 2.07
CA THR A 309 4.65 15.69 2.65
C THR A 309 5.77 14.67 2.46
N ASP A 310 5.82 13.67 3.33
CA ASP A 310 6.67 12.48 3.21
C ASP A 310 6.03 11.37 2.36
N HIS A 311 4.88 11.64 1.75
CA HIS A 311 4.22 10.77 0.78
C HIS A 311 4.29 11.30 -0.65
N ARG A 312 4.20 10.39 -1.61
CA ARG A 312 3.88 10.70 -2.99
C ARG A 312 2.38 10.46 -3.21
N ALA A 313 1.73 11.35 -3.94
CA ALA A 313 0.37 11.09 -4.38
C ALA A 313 0.31 9.88 -5.31
N VAL A 314 -0.80 9.16 -5.26
CA VAL A 314 -1.14 8.08 -6.18
C VAL A 314 -2.31 8.55 -7.03
N VAL A 315 -2.22 8.34 -8.34
CA VAL A 315 -3.38 8.39 -9.23
C VAL A 315 -3.55 7.02 -9.85
N ALA A 316 -4.73 6.45 -9.68
CA ALA A 316 -5.08 5.16 -10.24
C ALA A 316 -6.41 5.22 -10.97
N THR A 317 -6.59 4.35 -11.97
CA THR A 317 -7.89 4.13 -12.60
C THR A 317 -8.39 2.73 -12.32
N VAL A 318 -9.71 2.58 -12.25
CA VAL A 318 -10.39 1.31 -12.03
C VAL A 318 -11.62 1.24 -12.92
N ALA A 319 -11.88 0.11 -13.55
CA ALA A 319 -13.10 -0.10 -14.31
C ALA A 319 -14.15 -0.77 -13.43
N VAL A 320 -15.27 -0.07 -13.24
CA VAL A 320 -16.39 -0.49 -12.40
C VAL A 320 -17.61 -0.79 -13.27
N PRO A 321 -18.57 -1.61 -12.82
CA PRO A 321 -19.82 -1.82 -13.52
C PRO A 321 -20.52 -0.47 -13.80
N LYS A 322 -21.08 -0.30 -15.00
CA LYS A 322 -21.95 0.86 -15.27
C LYS A 322 -23.19 0.78 -14.36
N PRO A 323 -23.72 1.93 -13.91
CA PRO A 323 -25.05 1.96 -13.30
C PRO A 323 -26.06 1.34 -14.27
N GLY A 324 -26.92 0.44 -13.77
CA GLY A 324 -28.06 -0.07 -14.51
C GLY A 324 -29.08 1.02 -14.83
#